data_AF-A0A9X5R2V7-F1
#
_entry.id   AF-A0A9X5R2V7-F1
#
_cell.length_a   1.000
_cell.length_b   1.000
_cell.length_c   1.000
_cell.angle_alpha   90.00
_cell.angle_beta   90.00
_cell.angle_gamma   90.00
#
_symmetry.space_group_name_H-M   'P 1'
#
loop_
_entity.id
_entity.type
_entity.pdbx_description
1 polymer ?
#
loop_
_entity_poly.entity_id
_entity_poly.type
_entity_poly.pdbx_seq_one_letter_code
_entity_poly.pdbx_strand_id
1 'polypeptide(L)' 'MEIKKLETFHQMTIEKLAKVEGGKNNWQANVSGVIAAGSAGAAIGFPVCGVACGYIGAKTAITLWAGVTGATGGF' A
#
# COMPACT_ATOMS: atom_id res chain seq x y z
N MET A 1 17.63 -22.50 28.43
CA MET A 1 16.80 -22.63 27.21
C MET A 1 15.80 -21.48 27.07
N GLU A 2 15.30 -20.92 28.19
CA GLU A 2 14.38 -19.77 28.25
C GLU A 2 14.95 -18.45 27.68
N ILE A 3 16.20 -18.09 28.00
CA ILE A 3 16.82 -16.81 27.58
C ILE A 3 16.91 -16.69 26.05
N LYS A 4 17.37 -17.75 25.37
CA LYS A 4 17.44 -17.79 23.89
C LYS A 4 16.06 -17.62 23.24
N LYS A 5 15.00 -18.10 23.89
CA LYS A 5 13.62 -18.01 23.38
C LYS A 5 13.08 -16.59 23.50
N LEU A 6 13.36 -15.91 24.61
CA LEU A 6 13.04 -14.50 24.84
C LEU A 6 13.78 -13.58 23.86
N GLU A 7 15.07 -13.78 23.65
CA GLU A 7 15.87 -13.01 22.68
C GLU A 7 15.33 -13.19 21.26
N THR A 8 15.01 -14.43 20.86
CA THR A 8 14.42 -14.73 19.56
C THR A 8 13.06 -14.03 19.38
N PHE A 9 12.23 -14.01 20.42
CA PHE A 9 10.93 -13.35 20.38
C PHE A 9 11.06 -11.82 20.28
N HIS A 10 12.03 -11.24 20.98
CA HIS A 10 12.30 -9.81 20.96
C HIS A 10 12.84 -9.35 19.61
N GLN A 11 13.78 -10.09 19.02
CA GLN A 11 14.28 -9.87 17.66
C GLN A 11 13.15 -9.93 16.62
N MET A 12 12.30 -10.95 16.70
CA MET A 12 11.15 -11.10 15.78
C MET A 12 10.14 -9.95 15.90
N THR A 13 9.97 -9.39 17.09
CA THR A 13 9.07 -8.24 17.32
C THR A 13 9.64 -6.97 16.68
N ILE A 14 10.95 -6.72 16.83
CA ILE A 14 11.63 -5.55 16.24
C ILE A 14 11.62 -5.63 14.71
N GLU A 15 11.91 -6.78 14.12
CA GLU A 15 11.89 -6.97 12.67
C GLU A 15 10.49 -6.78 12.08
N LYS A 16 9.46 -7.30 12.76
CA LYS A 16 8.07 -7.10 12.34
C LYS A 16 7.63 -5.64 12.49
N LEU A 17 7.99 -4.97 13.58
CA LEU A 17 7.72 -3.53 13.74
C LEU A 17 8.42 -2.70 12.67
N ALA A 18 9.68 -2.99 12.36
CA ALA A 18 10.42 -2.29 11.31
C ALA A 18 9.78 -2.46 9.93
N LYS A 19 9.17 -3.62 9.65
CA LYS A 19 8.41 -3.86 8.43
C LYS A 19 7.07 -3.10 8.40
N VAL A 20 6.44 -2.91 9.56
CA VAL A 20 5.16 -2.19 9.72
C VAL A 20 5.33 -0.67 9.73
N GLU A 21 6.40 -0.14 10.33
CA GLU A 21 6.61 1.30 10.56
C GLU A 21 7.72 1.91 9.69
N GLY A 22 8.83 1.20 9.44
CA GLY A 22 10.06 1.79 8.91
C GLY A 22 10.45 1.42 7.47
N GLY A 23 9.75 0.48 6.84
CA GLY A 23 10.06 0.06 5.47
C GLY A 23 9.58 1.05 4.40
N LYS A 24 10.29 1.10 3.26
CA LYS A 24 9.90 1.83 2.03
C LYS A 24 8.50 1.41 1.50
N ASN A 25 7.98 0.29 2.02
CA ASN A 25 6.73 -0.38 1.65
C ASN A 25 5.84 -0.58 2.90
N ASN A 26 5.89 0.33 3.87
CA ASN A 26 5.09 0.24 5.10
C ASN A 26 3.59 0.44 4.84
N TRP A 27 2.74 0.18 5.85
CA TRP A 27 1.28 0.26 5.68
C TRP A 27 0.81 1.66 5.27
N GLN A 28 1.47 2.70 5.78
CA GLN A 28 1.16 4.10 5.48
C GLN A 28 1.44 4.42 4.01
N ALA A 29 2.60 4.00 3.50
CA ALA A 29 2.98 4.19 2.09
C ALA A 29 2.00 3.49 1.15
N ASN A 30 1.51 2.30 1.53
CA ASN A 30 0.50 1.59 0.76
C ASN A 30 -0.84 2.31 0.74
N VAL A 31 -1.31 2.85 1.87
CA VAL A 31 -2.55 3.63 1.94
C VAL A 31 -2.44 4.94 1.17
N SER A 32 -1.33 5.66 1.35
CA SER A 32 -1.04 6.89 0.59
C SER A 32 -0.98 6.61 -0.91
N GLY A 33 -0.37 5.49 -1.31
CA GLY A 33 -0.29 5.06 -2.70
C GLY A 33 -1.66 4.76 -3.33
N VAL A 34 -2.55 4.07 -2.60
CA VAL A 34 -3.92 3.82 -3.04
C VAL A 34 -4.70 5.12 -3.23
N ILE A 35 -4.57 6.07 -2.29
CA ILE A 35 -5.25 7.38 -2.37
C ILE A 35 -4.72 8.20 -3.55
N ALA A 36 -3.39 8.22 -3.74
CA ALA A 36 -2.75 8.93 -4.84
C ALA A 36 -3.18 8.34 -6.20
N ALA A 37 -3.18 7.02 -6.34
CA ALA A 37 -3.64 6.34 -7.55
C ALA A 37 -5.12 6.63 -7.83
N GLY A 38 -5.99 6.54 -6.82
CA GLY A 38 -7.42 6.86 -6.96
C GLY A 38 -7.65 8.31 -7.40
N SER A 39 -6.95 9.26 -6.79
CA SER A 39 -7.03 10.68 -7.14
C SER A 39 -6.55 10.96 -8.56
N ALA A 40 -5.42 10.35 -8.96
CA ALA A 40 -4.89 10.47 -10.31
C ALA A 40 -5.85 9.87 -11.35
N GLY A 41 -6.38 8.67 -11.08
CA GLY A 41 -7.38 8.03 -11.92
C GLY A 41 -8.64 8.87 -12.08
N ALA A 42 -9.13 9.47 -10.99
CA ALA A 42 -10.26 10.39 -11.03
C ALA A 42 -9.98 11.64 -11.87
N ALA A 43 -8.80 12.25 -11.70
CA ALA A 43 -8.39 13.44 -12.44
C ALA A 43 -8.24 13.17 -13.95
N ILE A 44 -7.83 11.96 -14.34
CA ILE A 44 -7.75 11.54 -15.74
C ILE A 44 -9.16 11.26 -16.31
N GLY A 45 -10.03 10.60 -15.52
CA GLY A 45 -11.35 10.21 -15.97
C GLY A 45 -12.37 11.36 -16.02
N PHE A 46 -12.31 12.31 -15.07
CA PHE A 46 -13.31 13.37 -14.94
C PHE A 46 -13.48 14.23 -16.19
N PRO A 47 -12.43 14.64 -16.92
CA PRO A 47 -12.56 15.39 -18.17
C PRO A 47 -13.28 14.65 -19.29
N VAL A 48 -13.40 13.31 -19.23
CA VAL A 48 -13.99 12.49 -20.31
C VAL A 48 -15.51 12.52 -20.27
N CYS A 49 -16.10 12.27 -19.10
CA CYS A 49 -17.57 12.27 -18.95
C CYS A 49 -18.04 12.69 -17.54
N GLY A 50 -17.26 13.54 -16.87
CA GLY A 50 -17.56 14.05 -15.54
C GLY A 50 -17.43 12.97 -14.47
N VAL A 51 -18.32 13.01 -13.48
CA VAL A 51 -18.26 12.19 -12.26
C VAL A 51 -18.21 10.68 -12.58
N ALA A 52 -18.94 10.22 -13.59
CA ALA A 52 -18.99 8.79 -13.95
C ALA A 52 -17.61 8.28 -14.41
N CYS A 53 -16.96 8.98 -15.34
CA CYS A 53 -15.63 8.61 -15.80
C CYS A 53 -14.56 8.86 -14.72
N GLY A 54 -14.73 9.88 -13.86
CA GLY A 54 -13.89 10.06 -12.69
C GLY A 54 -13.93 8.88 -11.72
N TYR A 55 -15.12 8.33 -11.44
CA TYR A 55 -15.28 7.15 -10.59
C TYR A 55 -14.66 5.90 -11.22
N ILE A 56 -14.89 5.68 -12.52
CA ILE A 56 -14.29 4.56 -13.25
C ILE A 56 -12.77 4.69 -13.23
N GLY A 57 -12.23 5.85 -13.59
CA GLY A 57 -10.79 6.11 -13.59
C GLY A 57 -10.16 5.88 -12.21
N ALA A 58 -10.81 6.34 -11.13
CA ALA A 58 -10.35 6.07 -9.76
C ALA A 58 -10.28 4.57 -9.46
N LYS A 59 -11.33 3.80 -9.78
CA LYS A 59 -11.37 2.35 -9.58
C LYS A 59 -10.27 1.64 -10.37
N THR A 60 -10.10 2.00 -11.64
CA THR A 60 -9.11 1.36 -12.51
C THR A 60 -7.70 1.62 -11.99
N ALA A 61 -7.39 2.86 -11.61
CA ALA A 61 -6.07 3.22 -11.08
C ALA A 61 -5.76 2.55 -9.73
N ILE A 62 -6.73 2.47 -8.82
CA ILE A 62 -6.58 1.75 -7.54
C ILE A 62 -6.31 0.26 -7.79
N THR A 63 -7.06 -0.35 -8.71
CA THR A 63 -6.88 -1.77 -9.06
C THR A 63 -5.49 -2.02 -9.63
N LEU A 64 -5.01 -1.13 -10.48
CA LEU A 64 -3.68 -1.21 -11.07
C LEU A 64 -2.57 -1.01 -10.02
N TRP A 65 -2.73 -0.06 -9.10
CA TRP A 65 -1.82 0.10 -7.96
C TRP A 65 -1.75 -1.18 -7.12
N ALA A 66 -2.89 -1.74 -6.73
CA ALA A 66 -2.92 -2.98 -5.96
C ALA A 66 -2.25 -4.14 -6.70
N GLY A 67 -2.46 -4.25 -8.01
CA GLY A 67 -1.83 -5.27 -8.85
C GLY A 67 -0.30 -5.12 -8.92
N VAL A 68 0.20 -3.90 -9.17
CA VAL A 68 1.65 -3.62 -9.26
C VAL A 68 2.32 -3.80 -7.90
N THR A 69 1.73 -3.30 -6.83
CA THR A 69 2.23 -3.48 -5.46
C THR A 69 2.24 -4.96 -5.08
N GLY A 70 1.22 -5.72 -5.47
CA GLY A 70 1.16 -7.17 -5.26
C GLY A 70 2.28 -7.91 -6.00
N ALA A 71 2.47 -7.61 -7.29
CA ALA A 71 3.49 -8.24 -8.12
C ALA A 71 4.92 -7.90 -7.68
N THR A 72 5.13 -6.75 -7.04
CA THR A 72 6.46 -6.28 -6.59
C THR A 72 6.79 -6.64 -5.15
N GLY A 73 5.90 -7.34 -4.43
CA GLY A 73 6.09 -7.64 -3.01
C GLY A 73 6.05 -6.40 -2.12
N GLY A 74 5.30 -5.38 -2.54
CA GLY A 74 5.12 -4.12 -1.82
C GLY A 74 4.13 -4.19 -0.65
N PHE A 75 3.53 -5.35 -0.38
CA PHE A 75 2.66 -5.61 0.76
C PHE A 75 3.37 -6.39 1.88
#